data_AF-A0A1S3CL95-F1
#
_entry.id   AF-A0A1S3CL95-F1
#
_cell.length_a   1.000
_cell.length_b   1.000
_cell.length_c   1.000
_cell.angle_alpha   90.00
_cell.angle_beta   90.00
_cell.angle_gamma   90.00
#
_symmetry.space_group_name_H-M   'P 1'
#
loop_
_entity.id
_entity.type
_entity.pdbx_description
1 polymer ?
#
loop_
_entity_poly.entity_id
_entity_poly.type
_entity_poly.pdbx_seq_one_letter_code
_entity_poly.pdbx_strand_id
1 'polypeptide(L)'
;MEMELYKVLALGFVSLILLVRPLWLVSANMEGDALHSLRTSLQDPNNVLQSWDPTLVNPCTWFHVTCNNDNSVIRVDLGNAALSGTLVPQLGLLKNLQYLRLNNNSLAGPIPMSLTNISSLQVLDLSNNHLSGMVPDNGSFSLFTPISFANNLDLCGPVTGRPCPGSPPFSPPPPFVPPPPISSPGGNSATGAIAGGVAAGAALLFAAPAIAFAWWRRRKPQEVFFDVPAEEDPEVHLGQLKRFSLRELQVATDSFSNKNILGRGGFGKVYKGRLADGSLVAVKRLKEERTPGGELQFQTEVEMISMAVHRNLLRLRGFCMTPTERLLVYPYMANGSVASCLRERPPSQPPLDWRTRKRIALGSARGLSYLHDHCDPKIIHRDVKAANILLDEEFEAVVGDFGLAKLMDYKDTHVTTAVRGTIGHIAPEYLSTGKSSEKTDVFGYGIMLLELITGQRAFDLARLANDDDVMLLDWVKGLLKEKKLEMLVDPDLQNNYVESEVEQLIQVALLCTQGSPMDRPKMSEVVRMLEGDGLAERWDEWQKVEILRQEIDLSPHPNSDWIVDSTENLHAVELSGPR
;
A
#
# COMPACT_ATOMS: atom_id res chain seq x y z
N MET A 1 -41.92 59.38 14.03
CA MET A 1 -41.66 59.12 12.59
C MET A 1 -40.43 58.24 12.37
N GLU A 2 -39.48 58.14 13.32
CA GLU A 2 -38.31 57.25 13.21
C GLU A 2 -38.59 55.76 13.54
N MET A 3 -39.61 55.47 14.35
CA MET A 3 -39.90 54.09 14.78
C MET A 3 -40.63 53.24 13.73
N GLU A 4 -41.24 53.87 12.72
CA GLU A 4 -41.90 53.17 11.59
C GLU A 4 -40.93 52.87 10.44
N LEU A 5 -39.85 53.65 10.31
CA LEU A 5 -38.81 53.39 9.31
C LEU A 5 -38.00 52.13 9.65
N TYR A 6 -37.76 51.88 10.95
CA TYR A 6 -37.05 50.69 11.42
C TYR A 6 -37.86 49.40 11.22
N LYS A 7 -39.19 49.46 11.34
CA LYS A 7 -40.06 48.31 11.08
C LYS A 7 -40.14 47.98 9.59
N VAL A 8 -40.22 48.99 8.73
CA VAL A 8 -40.24 48.80 7.26
C VAL A 8 -38.91 48.27 6.75
N LEU A 9 -37.77 48.75 7.30
CA LEU A 9 -36.45 48.21 6.98
C LEU A 9 -36.23 46.78 7.51
N ALA A 10 -36.74 46.45 8.71
CA ALA A 10 -36.65 45.10 9.27
C ALA A 10 -37.53 44.09 8.51
N LEU A 11 -38.74 44.48 8.10
CA LEU A 11 -39.63 43.64 7.27
C LEU A 11 -39.08 43.43 5.85
N GLY A 12 -38.40 44.43 5.29
CA GLY A 12 -37.70 44.29 4.00
C GLY A 12 -36.53 43.30 4.06
N PHE A 13 -35.77 43.30 5.17
CA PHE A 13 -34.64 42.38 5.35
C PHE A 13 -35.08 40.93 5.61
N VAL A 14 -36.16 40.72 6.37
CA VAL A 14 -36.75 39.40 6.60
C VAL A 14 -37.40 38.85 5.32
N SER A 15 -38.01 39.71 4.49
CA SER A 15 -38.58 39.30 3.20
C SER A 15 -37.49 38.96 2.16
N LEU A 16 -36.33 39.63 2.19
CA LEU A 16 -35.18 39.29 1.34
C LEU A 16 -34.56 37.93 1.76
N ILE A 17 -34.51 37.63 3.05
CA ILE A 17 -34.03 36.33 3.58
C ILE A 17 -35.02 35.19 3.28
N LEU A 18 -36.32 35.47 3.15
CA LEU A 18 -37.34 34.46 2.79
C LEU A 18 -37.54 34.30 1.28
N LEU A 19 -37.19 35.29 0.46
CA LEU A 19 -37.14 35.20 -1.01
C LEU A 19 -35.85 34.54 -1.50
N VAL A 20 -34.77 34.63 -0.72
CA VAL A 20 -33.62 33.72 -0.83
C VAL A 20 -33.90 32.53 0.08
N ARG A 21 -34.90 31.71 -0.28
CA ARG A 21 -34.74 30.29 0.03
C ARG A 21 -33.40 29.91 -0.58
N PRO A 22 -32.43 29.35 0.18
CA PRO A 22 -31.57 28.40 -0.46
C PRO A 22 -32.53 27.31 -0.91
N LEU A 23 -32.92 27.34 -2.19
CA LEU A 23 -32.70 26.13 -2.96
C LEU A 23 -31.31 25.71 -2.53
N TRP A 24 -31.24 24.75 -1.62
CA TRP A 24 -30.06 23.95 -1.46
C TRP A 24 -29.81 23.52 -2.90
N LEU A 25 -28.88 24.23 -3.55
CA LEU A 25 -28.21 23.72 -4.71
C LEU A 25 -27.59 22.46 -4.15
N VAL A 26 -28.33 21.35 -4.29
CA VAL A 26 -27.75 20.03 -4.36
C VAL A 26 -26.64 20.24 -5.37
N SER A 27 -25.42 20.34 -4.87
CA SER A 27 -24.24 20.41 -5.71
C SER A 27 -24.27 19.12 -6.48
N ALA A 28 -24.77 19.17 -7.72
CA ALA A 28 -24.80 18.02 -8.60
C ALA A 28 -23.38 17.47 -8.64
N ASN A 29 -23.17 16.28 -8.10
CA ASN A 29 -21.86 15.68 -8.03
C ASN A 29 -21.57 15.10 -9.41
N MET A 30 -21.05 15.95 -10.30
CA MET A 30 -20.81 15.60 -11.71
C MET A 30 -19.95 14.33 -11.87
N GLU A 31 -19.05 14.07 -10.93
CA GLU A 31 -18.23 12.85 -10.91
C GLU A 31 -19.06 11.64 -10.49
N GLY A 32 -19.93 11.79 -9.49
CA GLY A 32 -20.92 10.79 -9.10
C GLY A 32 -21.89 10.46 -10.24
N ASP A 33 -22.41 11.47 -10.94
CA ASP A 33 -23.31 11.29 -12.08
C ASP A 33 -22.62 10.56 -13.24
N ALA A 34 -21.34 10.88 -13.49
CA ALA A 34 -20.55 10.21 -14.52
C ALA A 34 -20.31 8.73 -14.21
N LEU A 35 -19.98 8.41 -12.95
CA LEU A 35 -19.78 7.04 -12.50
C LEU A 35 -21.10 6.27 -12.39
N HIS A 36 -22.20 6.93 -11.98
CA HIS A 36 -23.52 6.32 -11.99
C HIS A 36 -23.97 5.99 -13.43
N SER A 37 -23.70 6.89 -14.38
CA SER A 37 -23.92 6.63 -15.81
C SER A 37 -23.16 5.38 -16.26
N LEU A 38 -21.90 5.22 -15.84
CA LEU A 38 -21.14 4.01 -16.12
C LEU A 38 -21.82 2.77 -15.50
N ARG A 39 -22.18 2.81 -14.21
CA ARG A 39 -22.88 1.70 -13.53
C ARG A 39 -24.12 1.25 -14.31
N THR A 40 -24.98 2.19 -14.71
CA THR A 40 -26.22 1.87 -15.43
C THR A 40 -25.99 1.28 -16.83
N SER A 41 -24.82 1.53 -17.42
CA SER A 41 -24.43 0.98 -18.73
C SER A 41 -23.73 -0.38 -18.64
N LEU A 42 -23.50 -0.89 -17.43
CA LEU A 42 -22.82 -2.16 -17.16
C LEU A 42 -23.80 -3.19 -16.60
N GLN A 43 -23.59 -4.45 -16.97
CA GLN A 43 -24.18 -5.60 -16.29
C GLN A 43 -23.18 -6.11 -15.26
N ASP A 44 -23.64 -6.25 -14.02
CA ASP A 44 -22.83 -6.58 -12.86
C ASP A 44 -23.41 -7.81 -12.15
N PRO A 45 -23.08 -9.03 -12.61
CA PRO A 45 -23.64 -10.26 -12.05
C PRO A 45 -23.17 -10.55 -10.61
N ASN A 46 -22.05 -9.94 -10.20
CA ASN A 46 -21.42 -10.18 -8.90
C ASN A 46 -21.67 -9.04 -7.88
N ASN A 47 -22.51 -8.06 -8.23
CA ASN A 47 -22.81 -6.89 -7.39
C ASN A 47 -21.56 -6.09 -6.95
N VAL A 48 -20.51 -6.04 -7.77
CA VAL A 48 -19.27 -5.29 -7.52
C VAL A 48 -19.53 -3.78 -7.39
N LEU A 49 -20.53 -3.27 -8.10
CA LEU A 49 -20.96 -1.86 -8.13
C LEU A 49 -22.11 -1.58 -7.15
N GLN A 50 -22.41 -2.47 -6.20
CA GLN A 50 -23.54 -2.32 -5.27
C GLN A 50 -23.49 -0.99 -4.49
N SER A 51 -22.29 -0.53 -4.12
CA SER A 51 -22.08 0.70 -3.37
C SER A 51 -22.20 1.99 -4.20
N TRP A 52 -22.36 1.89 -5.52
CA TRP A 52 -22.42 3.05 -6.43
C TRP A 52 -23.82 3.69 -6.45
N ASP A 53 -24.24 4.16 -5.29
CA ASP A 53 -25.56 4.73 -5.06
C ASP A 53 -25.57 6.24 -5.34
N PRO A 54 -26.34 6.70 -6.34
CA PRO A 54 -26.41 8.12 -6.70
C PRO A 54 -27.07 9.00 -5.63
N THR A 55 -27.74 8.40 -4.64
CA THR A 55 -28.35 9.13 -3.51
C THR A 55 -27.33 9.47 -2.42
N LEU A 56 -26.14 8.87 -2.44
CA LEU A 56 -25.04 9.20 -1.55
C LEU A 56 -24.29 10.43 -2.05
N VAL A 57 -23.92 11.33 -1.12
CA VAL A 57 -23.41 12.68 -1.40
C VAL A 57 -22.06 12.68 -2.15
N ASN A 58 -21.29 11.59 -2.12
CA ASN A 58 -19.92 11.57 -2.64
C ASN A 58 -19.50 10.19 -3.22
N PRO A 59 -19.06 10.09 -4.50
CA PRO A 59 -18.57 8.85 -5.08
C PRO A 59 -17.27 8.33 -4.45
N CYS A 60 -16.58 9.14 -3.64
CA CYS A 60 -15.40 8.71 -2.89
C CYS A 60 -15.70 7.65 -1.82
N THR A 61 -16.97 7.42 -1.48
CA THR A 61 -17.39 6.32 -0.59
C THR A 61 -17.74 5.04 -1.35
N TRP A 62 -17.75 5.08 -2.69
CA TRP A 62 -18.08 3.93 -3.51
C TRP A 62 -16.88 2.99 -3.62
N PHE A 63 -17.14 1.69 -3.58
CA PHE A 63 -16.11 0.68 -3.77
C PHE A 63 -15.47 0.85 -5.14
N HIS A 64 -14.18 0.51 -5.25
CA HIS A 64 -13.40 0.62 -6.48
C HIS A 64 -13.17 2.06 -6.99
N VAL A 65 -13.64 3.08 -6.26
CA VAL A 65 -13.37 4.50 -6.51
C VAL A 65 -12.38 4.99 -5.46
N THR A 66 -11.39 5.80 -5.85
CA THR A 66 -10.50 6.50 -4.91
C THR A 66 -10.41 7.97 -5.30
N CYS A 67 -10.44 8.83 -4.30
CA CYS A 67 -10.34 10.27 -4.48
C CYS A 67 -9.05 10.84 -3.89
N ASN A 68 -8.70 12.06 -4.33
CA ASN A 68 -7.66 12.86 -3.69
C ASN A 68 -8.19 13.54 -2.41
N ASN A 69 -7.33 14.35 -1.78
CA ASN A 69 -7.68 15.10 -0.56
C ASN A 69 -8.80 16.13 -0.76
N ASP A 70 -9.07 16.53 -2.01
CA ASP A 70 -10.14 17.47 -2.37
C ASP A 70 -11.46 16.75 -2.70
N ASN A 71 -11.59 15.46 -2.37
CA ASN A 71 -12.74 14.61 -2.70
C ASN A 71 -13.06 14.52 -4.20
N SER A 72 -12.07 14.67 -5.07
CA SER A 72 -12.23 14.46 -6.51
C SER A 72 -11.71 13.09 -6.91
N VAL A 73 -12.44 12.40 -7.79
CA VAL A 73 -12.14 11.04 -8.25
C VAL A 73 -10.82 11.03 -9.02
N ILE A 74 -9.83 10.29 -8.50
CA ILE A 74 -8.53 10.10 -9.14
C ILE A 74 -8.30 8.68 -9.64
N ARG A 75 -9.07 7.69 -9.16
CA ARG A 75 -8.92 6.29 -9.56
C ARG A 75 -10.25 5.57 -9.62
N VAL A 76 -10.43 4.77 -10.66
CA VAL A 76 -11.47 3.75 -10.82
C VAL A 76 -10.80 2.44 -11.20
N ASP A 77 -10.97 1.38 -10.40
CA ASP A 77 -10.34 0.07 -10.63
C ASP A 77 -11.35 -1.07 -10.52
N LEU A 78 -11.89 -1.46 -11.68
CA LEU A 78 -12.87 -2.53 -11.84
C LEU A 78 -12.31 -3.71 -12.64
N GLY A 79 -10.99 -3.96 -12.55
CA GLY A 79 -10.38 -5.09 -13.24
C GLY A 79 -10.81 -6.44 -12.64
N ASN A 80 -11.01 -7.46 -13.48
CA ASN A 80 -11.42 -8.82 -13.07
C ASN A 80 -12.78 -8.87 -12.35
N ALA A 81 -13.71 -7.98 -12.71
CA ALA A 81 -15.00 -7.87 -12.04
C ALA A 81 -16.14 -8.64 -12.74
N ALA A 82 -15.83 -9.37 -13.81
CA ALA A 82 -16.81 -10.07 -14.66
C ALA A 82 -17.92 -9.15 -15.22
N LEU A 83 -17.61 -7.86 -15.40
CA LEU A 83 -18.54 -6.85 -15.90
C LEU A 83 -18.74 -7.01 -17.41
N SER A 84 -19.95 -6.77 -17.90
CA SER A 84 -20.23 -6.66 -19.34
C SER A 84 -21.00 -5.36 -19.63
N GLY A 85 -21.19 -5.01 -20.90
CA GLY A 85 -21.83 -3.74 -21.30
C GLY A 85 -20.87 -2.80 -22.01
N THR A 86 -21.13 -1.49 -21.98
CA THR A 86 -20.40 -0.50 -22.79
C THR A 86 -19.80 0.62 -21.95
N LEU A 87 -18.68 1.19 -22.40
CA LEU A 87 -18.13 2.41 -21.81
C LEU A 87 -18.99 3.63 -22.16
N VAL A 88 -19.05 4.60 -21.25
CA VAL A 88 -19.88 5.81 -21.42
C VAL A 88 -19.03 7.07 -21.63
N PRO A 89 -19.45 8.02 -22.49
CA PRO A 89 -18.74 9.28 -22.70
C PRO A 89 -18.56 10.14 -21.44
N GLN A 90 -19.46 10.01 -20.48
CA GLN A 90 -19.49 10.78 -19.23
C GLN A 90 -18.23 10.57 -18.39
N LEU A 91 -17.50 9.47 -18.58
CA LEU A 91 -16.20 9.26 -17.92
C LEU A 91 -15.19 10.37 -18.23
N GLY A 92 -15.31 11.03 -19.39
CA GLY A 92 -14.49 12.21 -19.75
C GLY A 92 -14.72 13.46 -18.88
N LEU A 93 -15.71 13.43 -17.98
CA LEU A 93 -15.98 14.49 -16.99
C LEU A 93 -15.11 14.36 -15.74
N LEU A 94 -14.49 13.20 -15.50
CA LEU A 94 -13.61 12.96 -14.35
C LEU A 94 -12.24 13.62 -14.58
N LYS A 95 -12.14 14.94 -14.43
CA LYS A 95 -10.98 15.74 -14.86
C LYS A 95 -9.69 15.42 -14.09
N ASN A 96 -9.79 14.93 -12.87
CA ASN A 96 -8.65 14.55 -12.03
C ASN A 96 -8.34 13.04 -12.08
N LEU A 97 -9.04 12.27 -12.92
CA LEU A 97 -8.84 10.84 -13.01
C LEU A 97 -7.45 10.52 -13.55
N GLN A 98 -6.62 9.94 -12.69
CA GLN A 98 -5.25 9.51 -13.01
C GLN A 98 -5.20 8.04 -13.42
N TYR A 99 -6.19 7.25 -12.97
CA TYR A 99 -6.11 5.81 -13.04
C TYR A 99 -7.45 5.18 -13.42
N LEU A 100 -7.51 4.51 -14.57
CA LEU A 100 -8.69 3.76 -15.05
C LEU A 100 -8.30 2.33 -15.44
N ARG A 101 -8.67 1.34 -14.61
CA ARG A 101 -8.53 -0.09 -14.90
C ARG A 101 -9.89 -0.73 -15.11
N LEU A 102 -10.09 -1.32 -16.26
CA LEU A 102 -11.27 -2.09 -16.64
C LEU A 102 -10.90 -3.45 -17.28
N ASN A 103 -9.65 -3.88 -17.10
CA ASN A 103 -9.09 -5.07 -17.74
C ASN A 103 -9.72 -6.38 -17.24
N ASN A 104 -9.67 -7.43 -18.06
CA ASN A 104 -10.22 -8.76 -17.75
C ASN A 104 -11.72 -8.70 -17.42
N ASN A 105 -12.50 -8.09 -18.30
CA ASN A 105 -13.95 -8.05 -18.26
C ASN A 105 -14.51 -8.42 -19.64
N SER A 106 -15.84 -8.39 -19.77
CA SER A 106 -16.56 -8.66 -21.01
C SER A 106 -17.15 -7.37 -21.60
N LEU A 107 -16.45 -6.25 -21.46
CA LEU A 107 -16.90 -4.94 -21.97
C LEU A 107 -16.81 -4.88 -23.49
N ALA A 108 -17.82 -4.32 -24.14
CA ALA A 108 -17.94 -4.27 -25.59
C ALA A 108 -18.19 -2.84 -26.10
N GLY A 109 -18.11 -2.66 -27.42
CA GLY A 109 -18.35 -1.38 -28.09
C GLY A 109 -17.12 -0.47 -28.15
N PRO A 110 -17.30 0.78 -28.63
CA PRO A 110 -16.19 1.69 -28.87
C PRO A 110 -15.65 2.34 -27.61
N ILE A 111 -14.36 2.70 -27.64
CA ILE A 111 -13.74 3.54 -26.62
C ILE A 111 -14.22 4.99 -26.82
N PRO A 112 -14.88 5.63 -25.83
CA PRO A 112 -15.38 6.98 -25.99
C PRO A 112 -14.26 8.01 -26.18
N MET A 113 -14.34 8.82 -27.24
CA MET A 113 -13.37 9.87 -27.53
C MET A 113 -13.21 10.88 -26.38
N SER A 114 -14.24 11.07 -25.55
CA SER A 114 -14.20 11.96 -24.40
C SER A 114 -13.17 11.57 -23.33
N LEU A 115 -12.73 10.31 -23.28
CA LEU A 115 -11.66 9.88 -22.38
C LEU A 115 -10.31 10.54 -22.70
N THR A 116 -10.11 10.96 -23.96
CA THR A 116 -8.90 11.69 -24.38
C THR A 116 -8.78 13.07 -23.73
N ASN A 117 -9.89 13.61 -23.22
CA ASN A 117 -9.95 14.93 -22.55
C ASN A 117 -9.46 14.88 -21.09
N ILE A 118 -9.15 13.70 -20.56
CA ILE A 118 -8.65 13.53 -19.19
C ILE A 118 -7.12 13.65 -19.22
N SER A 119 -6.61 14.88 -19.21
CA SER A 119 -5.18 15.16 -19.29
C SER A 119 -4.37 14.66 -18.09
N SER A 120 -5.02 14.38 -16.96
CA SER A 120 -4.42 13.82 -15.75
C SER A 120 -4.24 12.30 -15.78
N LEU A 121 -4.79 11.61 -16.80
CA LEU A 121 -4.79 10.16 -16.90
C LEU A 121 -3.37 9.63 -17.14
N GLN A 122 -2.84 8.89 -16.16
CA GLN A 122 -1.49 8.32 -16.17
C GLN A 122 -1.50 6.82 -16.45
N VAL A 123 -2.56 6.13 -16.04
CA VAL A 123 -2.71 4.69 -16.25
C VAL A 123 -4.09 4.40 -16.80
N LEU A 124 -4.09 3.77 -17.97
CA LEU A 124 -5.26 3.21 -18.62
C LEU A 124 -4.99 1.75 -18.92
N ASP A 125 -5.90 0.87 -18.49
CA ASP A 125 -5.85 -0.54 -18.82
C ASP A 125 -7.25 -1.06 -19.17
N LEU A 126 -7.46 -1.28 -20.46
CA LEU A 126 -8.67 -1.81 -21.06
C LEU A 126 -8.42 -3.21 -21.66
N SER A 127 -7.31 -3.86 -21.33
CA SER A 127 -6.91 -5.11 -21.97
C SER A 127 -7.87 -6.26 -21.62
N ASN A 128 -7.93 -7.28 -22.47
CA ASN A 128 -8.77 -8.47 -22.28
C ASN A 128 -10.25 -8.10 -22.08
N ASN A 129 -10.82 -7.49 -23.11
CA ASN A 129 -12.23 -7.16 -23.24
C ASN A 129 -12.70 -7.44 -24.69
N HIS A 130 -13.93 -7.07 -25.02
CA HIS A 130 -14.53 -7.16 -26.36
C HIS A 130 -14.73 -5.79 -27.01
N LEU A 131 -13.85 -4.81 -26.71
CA LEU A 131 -13.93 -3.46 -27.26
C LEU A 131 -13.65 -3.47 -28.77
N SER A 132 -14.28 -2.55 -29.49
CA SER A 132 -14.24 -2.50 -30.96
C SER A 132 -14.05 -1.09 -31.51
N GLY A 133 -13.61 -0.98 -32.77
CA GLY A 133 -13.43 0.30 -33.45
C GLY A 133 -12.05 0.93 -33.26
N MET A 134 -11.93 2.20 -33.64
CA MET A 134 -10.65 2.91 -33.66
C MET A 134 -10.23 3.32 -32.25
N VAL A 135 -8.98 3.01 -31.87
CA VAL A 135 -8.36 3.52 -30.65
C VAL A 135 -7.96 4.98 -30.88
N PRO A 136 -8.39 5.93 -30.03
CA PRO A 136 -7.97 7.32 -30.12
C PRO A 136 -6.45 7.45 -29.97
N ASP A 137 -5.80 8.31 -30.75
CA ASP A 137 -4.35 8.53 -30.74
C ASP A 137 -3.95 9.96 -30.32
N ASN A 138 -4.90 10.74 -29.81
CA ASN A 138 -4.73 12.12 -29.38
C ASN A 138 -4.95 12.32 -27.87
N GLY A 139 -4.69 13.53 -27.38
CA GLY A 139 -4.88 13.87 -25.96
C GLY A 139 -4.07 12.96 -25.03
N SER A 140 -4.69 12.51 -23.93
CA SER A 140 -4.05 11.58 -22.98
C SER A 140 -3.74 10.21 -23.57
N PHE A 141 -4.42 9.80 -24.64
CA PHE A 141 -4.22 8.49 -25.27
C PHE A 141 -2.90 8.37 -26.04
N SER A 142 -2.28 9.49 -26.39
CA SER A 142 -0.94 9.54 -26.97
C SER A 142 0.16 8.98 -26.04
N LEU A 143 -0.12 8.85 -24.73
CA LEU A 143 0.81 8.36 -23.72
C LEU A 143 0.73 6.85 -23.50
N PHE A 144 -0.32 6.17 -24.00
CA PHE A 144 -0.55 4.75 -23.73
C PHE A 144 0.00 3.86 -24.85
N THR A 145 0.50 2.70 -24.45
CA THR A 145 1.10 1.73 -25.37
C THR A 145 0.05 0.68 -25.80
N PRO A 146 0.32 -0.11 -26.87
CA PRO A 146 -0.59 -1.19 -27.29
C PRO A 146 -0.98 -2.16 -26.16
N ILE A 147 -0.19 -2.26 -25.09
CA ILE A 147 -0.44 -3.16 -23.96
C ILE A 147 -1.75 -2.82 -23.23
N SER A 148 -2.09 -1.52 -23.13
CA SER A 148 -3.31 -1.02 -22.49
C SER A 148 -4.59 -1.45 -23.21
N PHE A 149 -4.47 -1.93 -24.44
CA PHE A 149 -5.59 -2.32 -25.30
C PHE A 149 -5.49 -3.78 -25.75
N ALA A 150 -4.51 -4.53 -25.23
CA ALA A 150 -4.21 -5.89 -25.66
C ALA A 150 -5.43 -6.81 -25.53
N ASN A 151 -5.52 -7.82 -26.40
CA ASN A 151 -6.57 -8.82 -26.37
C ASN A 151 -8.01 -8.28 -26.51
N ASN A 152 -8.18 -7.14 -27.19
CA ASN A 152 -9.45 -6.72 -27.78
C ASN A 152 -9.36 -6.93 -29.30
N LEU A 153 -10.03 -7.96 -29.83
CA LEU A 153 -9.79 -8.41 -31.22
C LEU A 153 -10.22 -7.38 -32.27
N ASP A 154 -11.29 -6.64 -31.98
CA ASP A 154 -11.94 -5.72 -32.92
C ASP A 154 -11.45 -4.26 -32.80
N LEU A 155 -10.41 -4.01 -32.00
CA LEU A 155 -9.76 -2.69 -31.95
C LEU A 155 -8.76 -2.52 -33.10
N CYS A 156 -8.76 -1.33 -33.68
CA CYS A 156 -7.90 -0.94 -34.80
C CYS A 156 -7.36 0.48 -34.62
N GLY A 157 -6.38 0.87 -35.44
CA GLY A 157 -5.75 2.20 -35.42
C GLY A 157 -4.24 2.15 -35.17
N PRO A 158 -3.56 3.31 -35.19
CA PRO A 158 -2.11 3.40 -35.07
C PRO A 158 -1.57 2.80 -33.77
N VAL A 159 -2.30 3.00 -32.66
CA VAL A 159 -1.92 2.52 -31.32
C VAL A 159 -1.93 1.00 -31.22
N THR A 160 -2.78 0.29 -31.97
CA THR A 160 -2.81 -1.19 -31.97
C THR A 160 -1.97 -1.81 -33.07
N GLY A 161 -1.42 -1.00 -33.99
CA GLY A 161 -0.69 -1.46 -35.17
C GLY A 161 -1.56 -2.23 -36.17
N ARG A 162 -2.90 -2.22 -36.00
CA ARG A 162 -3.85 -2.91 -36.89
C ARG A 162 -4.64 -1.87 -37.70
N PRO A 163 -4.58 -1.86 -39.03
CA PRO A 163 -5.36 -0.93 -39.84
C PRO A 163 -6.86 -1.21 -39.65
N CYS A 164 -7.66 -0.15 -39.57
CA CYS A 164 -9.11 -0.27 -39.48
C CYS A 164 -9.72 -0.75 -40.81
N PRO A 165 -10.87 -1.46 -40.79
CA PRO A 165 -11.54 -1.89 -42.01
C PRO A 165 -11.78 -0.71 -42.97
N GLY A 166 -11.26 -0.82 -44.20
CA GLY A 166 -11.37 0.23 -45.23
C GLY A 166 -10.27 1.30 -45.21
N SER A 167 -9.31 1.25 -44.26
CA SER A 167 -8.13 2.13 -44.27
C SER A 167 -6.96 1.50 -45.06
N PRO A 168 -6.15 2.29 -45.79
CA PRO A 168 -4.95 1.77 -46.45
C PRO A 168 -3.98 1.20 -45.40
N PRO A 169 -3.25 0.11 -45.71
CA PRO A 169 -2.26 -0.46 -44.80
C PRO A 169 -1.20 0.59 -44.44
N PHE A 170 -0.74 0.58 -43.18
CA PHE A 170 0.33 1.47 -42.74
C PHE A 170 1.52 1.35 -43.70
N SER A 171 2.04 2.48 -44.17
CA SER A 171 3.16 2.50 -45.11
C SER A 171 4.35 1.75 -44.49
N PRO A 172 5.01 0.84 -45.24
CA PRO A 172 6.19 0.16 -44.73
C PRO A 172 7.25 1.21 -44.37
N PRO A 173 8.01 1.01 -43.28
CA PRO A 173 9.18 1.86 -43.01
C PRO A 173 10.11 1.82 -44.23
N PRO A 174 10.77 2.94 -44.58
CA PRO A 174 11.64 2.99 -45.74
C PRO A 174 12.70 1.88 -45.65
N PRO A 175 13.02 1.20 -46.77
CA PRO A 175 13.99 0.12 -46.76
C PRO A 175 15.34 0.65 -46.25
N PHE A 176 15.89 -0.04 -45.25
CA PHE A 176 17.23 0.23 -44.77
C PHE A 176 18.21 0.01 -45.93
N VAL A 177 18.81 1.08 -46.44
CA VAL A 177 19.83 1.01 -47.49
C VAL A 177 21.17 0.73 -46.81
N PRO A 178 21.77 -0.46 -46.96
CA PRO A 178 23.13 -0.70 -46.49
C PRO A 178 24.09 0.12 -47.37
N PRO A 179 25.15 0.72 -46.80
CA PRO A 179 26.16 1.38 -47.61
C PRO A 179 26.82 0.36 -48.56
N PRO A 180 27.19 0.76 -49.80
CA PRO A 180 27.70 -0.17 -50.80
C PRO A 180 29.05 -0.76 -50.40
N PRO A 181 29.35 -2.01 -50.78
CA PRO A 181 30.65 -2.62 -50.55
C PRO A 181 31.69 -1.92 -51.42
N ILE A 182 32.68 -1.31 -50.77
CA ILE A 182 33.82 -0.69 -51.42
C ILE A 182 34.68 -1.80 -52.01
N SER A 183 34.67 -1.92 -53.33
CA SER A 183 35.65 -2.66 -54.10
C SER A 183 37.01 -1.95 -54.04
N SER A 184 38.03 -2.68 -53.61
CA SER A 184 39.42 -2.24 -53.62
C SER A 184 39.91 -2.05 -55.07
N PRO A 185 40.47 -0.89 -55.43
CA PRO A 185 41.41 -0.80 -56.54
C PRO A 185 42.82 -1.02 -55.97
N GLY A 186 43.46 -2.10 -56.40
CA GLY A 186 44.92 -2.18 -56.37
C GLY A 186 45.52 -1.13 -57.32
N GLY A 187 46.66 -0.55 -56.94
CA GLY A 187 47.44 0.29 -57.85
C GLY A 187 48.22 1.41 -57.19
N ASN A 188 49.39 1.05 -56.68
CA ASN A 188 50.56 1.85 -56.30
C ASN A 188 50.68 3.29 -56.87
N SER A 189 51.01 4.27 -56.01
CA SER A 189 52.23 5.11 -56.16
C SER A 189 52.31 6.22 -55.12
N ALA A 190 53.44 6.27 -54.41
CA ALA A 190 54.12 7.44 -53.83
C ALA A 190 53.30 8.57 -53.14
N THR A 191 52.59 8.27 -52.05
CA THR A 191 52.05 9.32 -51.15
C THR A 191 52.18 9.00 -49.64
N GLY A 192 53.10 8.09 -49.28
CA GLY A 192 53.26 7.60 -47.90
C GLY A 192 53.92 8.57 -46.91
N ALA A 193 54.68 9.57 -47.38
CA ALA A 193 55.44 10.46 -46.50
C ALA A 193 54.63 11.64 -45.94
N ILE A 194 53.61 12.12 -46.67
CA ILE A 194 52.82 13.30 -46.26
C ILE A 194 51.67 12.88 -45.34
N ALA A 195 51.05 11.72 -45.59
CA ALA A 195 49.98 11.19 -44.74
C ALA A 195 50.47 10.76 -43.33
N GLY A 196 51.72 10.27 -43.22
CA GLY A 196 52.31 9.89 -41.93
C GLY A 196 52.57 11.09 -41.01
N GLY A 197 52.99 12.23 -41.56
CA GLY A 197 53.24 13.46 -40.79
C GLY A 197 51.95 14.11 -40.26
N VAL A 198 50.88 14.12 -41.06
CA VAL A 198 49.58 14.69 -40.66
C VAL A 198 48.88 13.80 -39.64
N ALA A 199 48.97 12.47 -39.77
CA ALA A 199 48.41 11.53 -38.80
C ALA A 199 49.14 11.57 -37.45
N ALA A 200 50.48 11.69 -37.45
CA ALA A 200 51.26 11.85 -36.21
C ALA A 200 51.01 13.22 -35.54
N GLY A 201 50.87 14.29 -36.33
CA GLY A 201 50.53 15.62 -35.85
C GLY A 201 49.13 15.71 -35.24
N ALA A 202 48.13 15.10 -35.87
CA ALA A 202 46.76 15.03 -35.35
C ALA A 202 46.69 14.14 -34.09
N ALA A 203 47.39 13.00 -34.07
CA ALA A 203 47.47 12.15 -32.89
C ALA A 203 48.09 12.89 -31.70
N LEU A 204 49.13 13.71 -31.91
CA LEU A 204 49.72 14.53 -30.85
C LEU A 204 48.80 15.70 -30.43
N LEU A 205 48.09 16.32 -31.37
CA LEU A 205 47.11 17.39 -31.11
C LEU A 205 45.92 16.94 -30.26
N PHE A 206 45.54 15.66 -30.31
CA PHE A 206 44.44 15.13 -29.48
C PHE A 206 44.93 14.32 -28.28
N ALA A 207 46.03 13.57 -28.40
CA ALA A 207 46.57 12.78 -27.30
C ALA A 207 47.24 13.66 -26.24
N ALA A 208 47.96 14.72 -26.60
CA ALA A 208 48.60 15.56 -25.59
C ALA A 208 47.58 16.31 -24.71
N PRO A 209 46.49 16.91 -25.24
CA PRO A 209 45.42 17.46 -24.41
C PRO A 209 44.62 16.39 -23.68
N ALA A 210 44.39 15.21 -24.26
CA ALA A 210 43.67 14.13 -23.57
C ALA A 210 44.51 13.53 -22.43
N ILE A 211 45.83 13.40 -22.60
CA ILE A 211 46.76 12.96 -21.57
C ILE A 211 46.93 14.08 -20.55
N ALA A 212 47.05 15.34 -20.94
CA ALA A 212 47.07 16.48 -20.02
C ALA A 212 45.75 16.61 -19.26
N PHE A 213 44.60 16.34 -19.87
CA PHE A 213 43.27 16.31 -19.25
C PHE A 213 43.13 15.10 -18.33
N ALA A 214 43.67 13.93 -18.70
CA ALA A 214 43.70 12.75 -17.84
C ALA A 214 44.65 12.92 -16.67
N TRP A 215 45.80 13.59 -16.87
CA TRP A 215 46.75 13.95 -15.82
C TRP A 215 46.20 15.08 -14.95
N TRP A 216 45.43 16.02 -15.51
CA TRP A 216 44.71 17.07 -14.78
C TRP A 216 43.46 16.54 -14.07
N ARG A 217 42.84 15.45 -14.54
CA ARG A 217 41.83 14.68 -13.77
C ARG A 217 42.46 13.87 -12.65
N ARG A 218 43.64 13.29 -12.86
CA ARG A 218 44.37 12.51 -11.85
C ARG A 218 45.17 13.36 -10.87
N ARG A 219 45.51 14.60 -11.26
CA ARG A 219 46.15 15.65 -10.44
C ARG A 219 45.22 16.85 -10.22
N LYS A 220 43.91 16.68 -10.42
CA LYS A 220 42.99 17.58 -9.73
C LYS A 220 43.26 17.27 -8.26
N PRO A 221 43.65 18.27 -7.45
CA PRO A 221 43.69 18.08 -6.02
C PRO A 221 42.32 17.49 -5.62
N GLN A 222 42.29 16.73 -4.51
CA GLN A 222 41.04 16.64 -3.75
C GLN A 222 40.42 18.02 -3.85
N GLU A 223 39.24 18.14 -4.46
CA GLU A 223 38.46 19.31 -4.16
C GLU A 223 38.28 19.17 -2.66
N VAL A 224 39.08 19.95 -1.95
CA VAL A 224 38.77 20.47 -0.64
C VAL A 224 37.50 21.25 -0.90
N PHE A 225 36.40 20.52 -1.10
CA PHE A 225 35.16 20.88 -0.50
C PHE A 225 35.56 21.02 0.95
N PHE A 226 35.68 22.27 1.36
CA PHE A 226 35.45 22.61 2.75
C PHE A 226 34.33 21.68 3.21
N ASP A 227 34.54 20.94 4.29
CA ASP A 227 33.42 20.40 5.03
C ASP A 227 32.55 21.62 5.31
N VAL A 228 31.55 21.84 4.45
CA VAL A 228 30.42 22.68 4.78
C VAL A 228 29.66 21.72 5.67
N PRO A 229 29.75 21.84 7.02
CA PRO A 229 28.73 21.24 7.86
C PRO A 229 27.42 21.62 7.20
N ALA A 230 26.59 20.61 6.92
CA ALA A 230 25.34 20.76 6.18
C ALA A 230 24.73 22.10 6.57
N GLU A 231 24.62 23.01 5.59
CA GLU A 231 24.07 24.34 5.81
C GLU A 231 22.75 24.11 6.56
N GLU A 232 22.70 24.61 7.80
CA GLU A 232 21.57 24.46 8.69
C GLU A 232 20.39 25.15 8.00
N ASP A 233 19.59 24.37 7.26
CA ASP A 233 18.26 24.79 6.88
C ASP A 233 17.47 24.91 8.20
N PRO A 234 17.03 26.12 8.62
CA PRO A 234 16.62 26.37 10.00
C PRO A 234 15.31 25.71 10.44
N GLU A 235 14.72 24.84 9.64
CA GLU A 235 13.46 24.17 9.94
C GLU A 235 13.57 22.68 9.65
N VAL A 236 14.15 21.88 10.56
CA VAL A 236 13.48 20.78 11.29
C VAL A 236 14.49 20.22 12.34
N HIS A 237 14.31 20.54 13.62
CA HIS A 237 15.08 19.92 14.70
C HIS A 237 14.56 18.50 15.02
N LEU A 238 14.93 17.49 14.22
CA LEU A 238 14.55 16.06 14.38
C LEU A 238 15.40 15.29 15.42
N GLY A 239 15.80 15.91 16.52
CA GLY A 239 16.56 15.26 17.61
C GLY A 239 17.93 14.69 17.20
N GLN A 240 18.43 13.67 17.93
CA GLN A 240 19.77 13.03 17.82
C GLN A 240 20.02 12.24 16.50
N LEU A 241 19.17 12.34 15.48
CA LEU A 241 19.30 11.56 14.25
C LEU A 241 20.49 12.05 13.41
N LYS A 242 21.41 11.14 13.06
CA LYS A 242 22.56 11.50 12.22
C LYS A 242 22.14 11.63 10.76
N ARG A 243 22.42 12.79 10.14
CA ARG A 243 22.34 12.93 8.68
C ARG A 243 23.60 12.36 8.04
N PHE A 244 23.46 11.26 7.31
CA PHE A 244 24.55 10.60 6.61
C PHE A 244 24.72 11.17 5.19
N SER A 245 25.96 11.29 4.73
CA SER A 245 26.21 11.55 3.31
C SER A 245 26.01 10.27 2.49
N LEU A 246 25.59 10.42 1.23
CA LEU A 246 25.44 9.27 0.32
C LEU A 246 26.77 8.52 0.17
N ARG A 247 27.89 9.24 0.13
CA ARG A 247 29.23 8.67 0.01
C ARG A 247 29.60 7.81 1.22
N GLU A 248 29.28 8.27 2.43
CA GLU A 248 29.52 7.49 3.66
C GLU A 248 28.78 6.15 3.61
N LEU A 249 27.51 6.14 3.18
CA LEU A 249 26.72 4.91 3.06
C LEU A 249 27.15 4.04 1.88
N GLN A 250 27.61 4.63 0.77
CA GLN A 250 28.22 3.90 -0.34
C GLN A 250 29.47 3.16 0.13
N VAL A 251 30.37 3.82 0.85
CA VAL A 251 31.57 3.16 1.40
C VAL A 251 31.17 2.08 2.39
N ALA A 252 30.24 2.37 3.30
CA ALA A 252 29.80 1.42 4.32
C ALA A 252 29.18 0.14 3.75
N THR A 253 28.57 0.20 2.56
CA THR A 253 27.82 -0.92 1.94
C THR A 253 28.55 -1.55 0.74
N ASP A 254 29.83 -1.23 0.54
CA ASP A 254 30.62 -1.63 -0.64
C ASP A 254 29.93 -1.23 -1.97
N SER A 255 29.56 0.03 -2.08
CA SER A 255 28.81 0.62 -3.20
C SER A 255 27.46 -0.04 -3.45
N PHE A 256 26.71 -0.34 -2.38
CA PHE A 256 25.44 -1.06 -2.43
C PHE A 256 25.56 -2.41 -3.17
N SER A 257 26.63 -3.16 -2.86
CA SER A 257 26.90 -4.46 -3.46
C SER A 257 25.74 -5.44 -3.24
N ASN A 258 25.42 -6.22 -4.29
CA ASN A 258 24.41 -7.28 -4.18
C ASN A 258 24.74 -8.34 -3.11
N LYS A 259 26.03 -8.50 -2.76
CA LYS A 259 26.48 -9.42 -1.70
C LYS A 259 26.05 -8.97 -0.30
N ASN A 260 25.79 -7.68 -0.13
CA ASN A 260 25.39 -7.10 1.14
C ASN A 260 23.86 -6.99 1.28
N ILE A 261 23.07 -7.50 0.33
CA ILE A 261 21.61 -7.41 0.43
C ILE A 261 21.10 -8.35 1.53
N LEU A 262 20.39 -7.76 2.50
CA LEU A 262 19.69 -8.47 3.58
C LEU A 262 18.24 -8.78 3.21
N GLY A 263 17.62 -7.94 2.38
CA GLY A 263 16.22 -8.12 1.98
C GLY A 263 15.82 -7.25 0.79
N ARG A 264 14.78 -7.69 0.07
CA ARG A 264 14.16 -6.98 -1.05
C ARG A 264 12.65 -6.89 -0.80
N GLY A 265 12.07 -5.72 -0.98
CA GLY A 265 10.64 -5.52 -0.76
C GLY A 265 10.01 -4.49 -1.70
N GLY A 266 8.70 -4.28 -1.55
CA GLY A 266 7.95 -3.27 -2.32
C GLY A 266 8.51 -1.86 -2.21
N PHE A 267 9.23 -1.59 -1.13
CA PHE A 267 9.73 -0.26 -0.75
C PHE A 267 11.22 -0.04 -1.04
N GLY A 268 11.95 -1.06 -1.51
CA GLY A 268 13.36 -0.93 -1.86
C GLY A 268 14.22 -2.14 -1.48
N LYS A 269 15.50 -1.88 -1.24
CA LYS A 269 16.50 -2.90 -0.87
C LYS A 269 17.16 -2.52 0.44
N VAL A 270 17.38 -3.51 1.30
CA VAL A 270 18.10 -3.33 2.57
C VAL A 270 19.49 -3.94 2.44
N TYR A 271 20.51 -3.16 2.76
CA TYR A 271 21.91 -3.57 2.68
C TYR A 271 22.55 -3.62 4.06
N LYS A 272 23.37 -4.64 4.32
CA LYS A 272 24.32 -4.66 5.43
C LYS A 272 25.41 -3.65 5.14
N GLY A 273 25.77 -2.86 6.13
CA GLY A 273 26.89 -1.94 6.06
C GLY A 273 27.72 -1.92 7.33
N ARG A 274 28.94 -1.40 7.21
CA ARG A 274 29.83 -1.12 8.33
C ARG A 274 30.24 0.35 8.29
N LEU A 275 29.86 1.11 9.31
CA LEU A 275 30.24 2.52 9.44
C LEU A 275 31.73 2.65 9.79
N ALA A 276 32.27 3.88 9.66
CA ALA A 276 33.68 4.17 9.95
C ALA A 276 34.08 3.89 11.41
N ASP A 277 33.14 3.98 12.34
CA ASP A 277 33.32 3.62 13.76
C ASP A 277 33.30 2.10 14.02
N GLY A 278 33.14 1.28 12.97
CA GLY A 278 33.06 -0.18 13.04
C GLY A 278 31.65 -0.72 13.27
N SER A 279 30.66 0.14 13.57
CA SER A 279 29.28 -0.27 13.84
C SER A 279 28.65 -0.94 12.62
N LEU A 280 27.98 -2.07 12.85
CA LEU A 280 27.16 -2.73 11.83
C LEU A 280 25.79 -2.05 11.74
N VAL A 281 25.37 -1.78 10.51
CA VAL A 281 24.09 -1.12 10.20
C VAL A 281 23.33 -1.84 9.10
N ALA A 282 22.02 -1.66 9.09
CA ALA A 282 21.15 -1.99 7.97
C ALA A 282 20.74 -0.68 7.27
N VAL A 283 21.07 -0.56 5.99
CA VAL A 283 20.77 0.62 5.16
C VAL A 283 19.62 0.28 4.21
N LYS A 284 18.43 0.80 4.50
CA LYS A 284 17.23 0.69 3.65
C LYS A 284 17.29 1.78 2.59
N ARG A 285 17.60 1.41 1.35
CA ARG A 285 17.58 2.30 0.18
C ARG A 285 16.22 2.19 -0.50
N LEU A 286 15.45 3.27 -0.50
CA LEU A 286 14.15 3.29 -1.14
C LEU A 286 14.30 3.26 -2.68
N LYS A 287 13.24 2.85 -3.39
CA LYS A 287 13.28 2.74 -4.86
C LYS A 287 13.62 4.08 -5.53
N GLU A 288 14.32 4.00 -6.65
CA GLU A 288 14.81 5.14 -7.44
C GLU A 288 13.65 5.88 -8.14
N GLU A 289 12.55 5.18 -8.43
CA GLU A 289 11.29 5.79 -8.87
C GLU A 289 10.60 6.49 -7.69
N ARG A 290 10.56 7.82 -7.74
CA ARG A 290 9.81 8.67 -6.80
C ARG A 290 8.31 8.44 -6.94
N THR A 291 7.83 7.38 -6.33
CA THR A 291 6.39 7.20 -6.12
C THR A 291 5.94 8.04 -4.93
N PRO A 292 4.77 8.69 -4.97
CA PRO A 292 4.24 9.43 -3.83
C PRO A 292 4.14 8.57 -2.55
N GLY A 293 3.93 7.26 -2.70
CA GLY A 293 3.95 6.30 -1.60
C GLY A 293 5.32 6.18 -0.91
N GLY A 294 6.41 6.05 -1.67
CA GLY A 294 7.75 5.90 -1.12
C GLY A 294 8.25 7.15 -0.37
N GLU A 295 7.96 8.35 -0.88
CA GLU A 295 8.34 9.61 -0.20
C GLU A 295 7.56 9.77 1.11
N LEU A 296 6.26 9.46 1.12
CA LEU A 296 5.44 9.52 2.33
C LEU A 296 5.94 8.54 3.40
N GLN A 297 6.33 7.32 3.02
CA GLN A 297 6.93 6.36 3.95
C GLN A 297 8.26 6.84 4.53
N PHE A 298 9.10 7.47 3.70
CA PHE A 298 10.35 8.05 4.17
C PHE A 298 10.11 9.12 5.24
N GLN A 299 9.21 10.07 4.96
CA GLN A 299 8.84 11.13 5.91
C GLN A 299 8.24 10.54 7.18
N THR A 300 7.32 9.58 7.03
CA THR A 300 6.69 8.89 8.17
C THR A 300 7.72 8.16 9.02
N GLU A 301 8.64 7.38 8.44
CA GLU A 301 9.69 6.70 9.21
C GLU A 301 10.62 7.68 9.93
N VAL A 302 10.97 8.81 9.32
CA VAL A 302 11.82 9.84 9.96
C VAL A 302 11.07 10.54 11.11
N GLU A 303 9.81 10.92 10.91
CA GLU A 303 8.99 11.63 11.90
C GLU A 303 8.60 10.72 13.07
N MET A 304 7.99 9.56 12.79
CA MET A 304 7.39 8.68 13.81
C MET A 304 8.43 8.08 14.76
N ILE A 305 9.59 7.70 14.24
CA ILE A 305 10.61 7.00 15.01
C ILE A 305 11.46 7.95 15.86
N SER A 306 11.40 9.26 15.56
CA SER A 306 11.97 10.29 16.42
C SER A 306 11.17 10.47 17.72
N MET A 307 9.88 10.09 17.70
CA MET A 307 8.94 10.24 18.80
C MET A 307 8.88 9.01 19.72
N ALA A 308 9.25 7.82 19.24
CA ALA A 308 9.13 6.57 19.97
C ALA A 308 10.49 5.92 20.27
N VAL A 309 10.80 5.72 21.55
CA VAL A 309 12.04 5.06 21.99
C VAL A 309 11.72 3.96 23.00
N HIS A 310 11.90 2.71 22.59
CA HIS A 310 11.66 1.55 23.43
C HIS A 310 12.57 0.39 23.01
N ARG A 311 12.95 -0.49 23.94
CA ARG A 311 13.88 -1.60 23.69
C ARG A 311 13.39 -2.58 22.61
N ASN A 312 12.08 -2.74 22.52
CA ASN A 312 11.42 -3.64 21.55
C ASN A 312 10.92 -2.88 20.29
N LEU A 313 11.41 -1.67 20.04
CA LEU A 313 11.11 -0.91 18.81
C LEU A 313 12.42 -0.57 18.09
N LEU A 314 12.41 -0.73 16.78
CA LEU A 314 13.59 -0.49 15.95
C LEU A 314 13.87 1.01 15.93
N ARG A 315 14.99 1.43 16.52
CA ARG A 315 15.39 2.84 16.54
C ARG A 315 16.12 3.22 15.25
N LEU A 316 15.70 4.30 14.59
CA LEU A 316 16.45 4.87 13.48
C LEU A 316 17.71 5.54 14.00
N ARG A 317 18.85 5.18 13.42
CA ARG A 317 20.15 5.78 13.75
C ARG A 317 20.37 7.07 12.96
N GLY A 318 19.81 7.14 11.76
CA GLY A 318 19.89 8.31 10.91
C GLY A 318 19.38 8.07 9.50
N PHE A 319 19.54 9.06 8.64
CA PHE A 319 19.00 9.04 7.29
C PHE A 319 19.94 9.75 6.30
N CYS A 320 19.74 9.48 5.02
CA CYS A 320 20.37 10.21 3.92
C CYS A 320 19.28 10.67 2.96
N MET A 321 19.32 11.96 2.62
CA MET A 321 18.38 12.60 1.70
C MET A 321 19.17 13.41 0.68
N THR A 322 19.08 13.03 -0.59
CA THR A 322 19.66 13.75 -1.73
C THR A 322 18.56 14.02 -2.77
N PRO A 323 18.82 14.79 -3.84
CA PRO A 323 17.84 14.92 -4.92
C PRO A 323 17.44 13.58 -5.56
N THR A 324 18.25 12.54 -5.51
CA THR A 324 17.93 11.26 -6.16
C THR A 324 17.70 10.12 -5.17
N GLU A 325 18.14 10.26 -3.93
CA GLU A 325 18.19 9.16 -2.97
C GLU A 325 17.45 9.47 -1.67
N ARG A 326 16.86 8.41 -1.13
CA ARG A 326 16.29 8.33 0.21
C ARG A 326 16.79 7.06 0.86
N LEU A 327 17.59 7.20 1.92
CA LEU A 327 18.09 6.06 2.68
C LEU A 327 17.82 6.24 4.17
N LEU A 328 17.49 5.12 4.82
CA LEU A 328 17.31 5.03 6.26
C LEU A 328 18.35 4.07 6.83
N VAL A 329 18.94 4.45 7.96
CA VAL A 329 20.04 3.72 8.60
C VAL A 329 19.57 3.21 9.95
N TYR A 330 19.55 1.90 10.08
CA TYR A 330 19.12 1.17 11.27
C TYR A 330 20.30 0.40 11.89
N PRO A 331 20.25 0.09 13.20
CA PRO A 331 21.13 -0.91 13.77
C PRO A 331 20.95 -2.25 13.03
N TYR A 332 22.05 -2.96 12.82
CA TYR A 332 21.98 -4.29 12.21
C TYR A 332 21.41 -5.32 13.20
N MET A 333 20.41 -6.06 12.75
CA MET A 333 19.77 -7.13 13.52
C MET A 333 20.38 -8.47 13.12
N ALA A 334 21.19 -9.04 14.01
CA ALA A 334 22.06 -10.17 13.70
C ALA A 334 21.30 -11.43 13.26
N ASN A 335 20.14 -11.69 13.87
CA ASN A 335 19.32 -12.86 13.59
C ASN A 335 18.21 -12.60 12.55
N GLY A 336 18.19 -11.42 11.91
CA GLY A 336 17.25 -11.11 10.84
C GLY A 336 15.81 -10.93 11.34
N SER A 337 14.82 -11.30 10.52
CA SER A 337 13.40 -11.24 10.88
C SER A 337 12.89 -12.57 11.43
N VAL A 338 11.84 -12.54 12.23
CA VAL A 338 11.15 -13.74 12.71
C VAL A 338 10.70 -14.60 11.52
N ALA A 339 10.13 -13.99 10.47
CA ALA A 339 9.74 -14.72 9.27
C ALA A 339 10.92 -15.48 8.62
N SER A 340 12.12 -14.86 8.59
CA SER A 340 13.31 -15.51 8.03
C SER A 340 13.76 -16.70 8.86
N CYS A 341 13.67 -16.61 10.19
CA CYS A 341 14.01 -17.70 11.11
C CYS A 341 12.99 -18.85 11.08
N LEU A 342 11.73 -18.58 10.75
CA LEU A 342 10.69 -19.59 10.64
C LEU A 342 10.75 -20.34 9.30
N ARG A 343 10.89 -19.62 8.17
CA ARG A 343 10.63 -20.20 6.83
C ARG A 343 11.78 -20.10 5.84
N GLU A 344 12.68 -19.14 6.00
CA GLU A 344 13.73 -18.83 5.02
C GLU A 344 15.12 -19.19 5.57
N ARG A 345 15.16 -20.06 6.58
CA ARG A 345 16.39 -20.45 7.26
C ARG A 345 17.24 -21.37 6.38
N PRO A 346 18.57 -21.22 6.39
CA PRO A 346 19.45 -22.19 5.78
C PRO A 346 19.37 -23.53 6.54
N PRO A 347 19.58 -24.69 5.88
CA PRO A 347 19.46 -26.01 6.52
C PRO A 347 20.38 -26.23 7.73
N SER A 348 21.46 -25.46 7.83
CA SER A 348 22.44 -25.52 8.92
C SER A 348 22.01 -24.75 10.18
N GLN A 349 20.98 -23.90 10.10
CA GLN A 349 20.52 -23.09 11.22
C GLN A 349 19.40 -23.84 11.96
N PRO A 350 19.48 -23.98 13.30
CA PRO A 350 18.44 -24.63 14.07
C PRO A 350 17.13 -23.83 14.01
N PRO A 351 15.96 -24.50 14.10
CA PRO A 351 14.68 -23.82 14.24
C PRO A 351 14.63 -22.95 15.51
N LEU A 352 13.78 -21.92 15.51
CA LEU A 352 13.49 -21.17 16.73
C LEU A 352 12.79 -22.08 17.74
N ASP A 353 13.42 -22.26 18.90
CA ASP A 353 12.84 -23.03 19.99
C ASP A 353 11.59 -22.35 20.57
N TRP A 354 10.76 -23.14 21.26
CA TRP A 354 9.49 -22.67 21.80
C TRP A 354 9.64 -21.54 22.81
N ARG A 355 10.66 -21.63 23.68
CA ARG A 355 10.94 -20.59 24.68
C ARG A 355 11.27 -19.24 24.04
N THR A 356 12.02 -19.24 22.95
CA THR A 356 12.36 -18.04 22.20
C THR A 356 11.14 -17.49 21.47
N ARG A 357 10.27 -18.34 20.90
CA ARG A 357 8.98 -17.89 20.35
C ARG A 357 8.12 -17.18 21.41
N LYS A 358 8.01 -17.72 22.63
CA LYS A 358 7.31 -17.03 23.73
C LYS A 358 7.93 -15.67 24.08
N ARG A 359 9.26 -15.57 24.13
CA ARG A 359 9.96 -14.29 24.35
C ARG A 359 9.68 -13.29 23.23
N ILE A 360 9.66 -13.74 21.98
CA ILE A 360 9.36 -12.92 20.81
C ILE A 360 7.94 -12.35 20.89
N ALA A 361 6.95 -13.19 21.21
CA ALA A 361 5.57 -12.76 21.42
C ALA A 361 5.51 -11.66 22.50
N LEU A 362 6.07 -11.92 23.68
CA LEU A 362 6.06 -10.96 24.78
C LEU A 362 6.80 -9.64 24.43
N GLY A 363 7.98 -9.72 23.83
CA GLY A 363 8.78 -8.55 23.47
C GLY A 363 8.09 -7.67 22.43
N SER A 364 7.54 -8.28 21.37
CA SER A 364 6.77 -7.54 20.36
C SER A 364 5.48 -6.95 20.91
N ALA A 365 4.78 -7.64 21.81
CA ALA A 365 3.60 -7.10 22.49
C ALA A 365 3.92 -5.85 23.34
N ARG A 366 5.04 -5.88 24.08
CA ARG A 366 5.53 -4.72 24.86
C ARG A 366 5.85 -3.53 23.96
N GLY A 367 6.47 -3.78 22.80
CA GLY A 367 6.72 -2.75 21.79
C GLY A 367 5.43 -2.09 21.31
N LEU A 368 4.41 -2.88 20.96
CA LEU A 368 3.13 -2.35 20.49
C LEU A 368 2.33 -1.64 21.60
N SER A 369 2.30 -2.18 22.82
CA SER A 369 1.65 -1.49 23.95
C SER A 369 2.29 -0.13 24.24
N TYR A 370 3.62 0.00 24.09
CA TYR A 370 4.27 1.30 24.20
C TYR A 370 3.78 2.29 23.13
N LEU A 371 3.63 1.86 21.89
CA LEU A 371 3.12 2.71 20.80
C LEU A 371 1.68 3.19 21.04
N HIS A 372 0.85 2.34 21.62
CA HIS A 372 -0.59 2.60 21.81
C HIS A 372 -0.91 3.38 23.08
N ASP A 373 -0.17 3.15 24.16
CA ASP A 373 -0.53 3.63 25.50
C ASP A 373 0.46 4.68 26.06
N HIS A 374 1.67 4.78 25.51
CA HIS A 374 2.75 5.61 26.08
C HIS A 374 3.33 6.66 25.12
N CYS A 375 2.97 6.62 23.83
CA CYS A 375 3.31 7.66 22.87
C CYS A 375 2.20 8.71 22.82
N ASP A 376 2.55 9.99 22.67
CA ASP A 376 1.59 11.09 22.47
C ASP A 376 1.99 11.91 21.23
N PRO A 377 1.22 11.84 20.12
CA PRO A 377 -0.02 11.07 19.92
C PRO A 377 0.23 9.55 19.89
N LYS A 378 -0.84 8.75 19.98
CA LYS A 378 -0.77 7.29 19.78
C LYS A 378 -0.20 6.98 18.40
N ILE A 379 0.58 5.91 18.31
CA ILE A 379 1.15 5.44 17.05
C ILE A 379 0.49 4.11 16.67
N ILE A 380 -0.21 4.09 15.54
CA ILE A 380 -0.72 2.86 14.94
C ILE A 380 0.31 2.37 13.92
N HIS A 381 0.79 1.13 14.06
CA HIS A 381 1.84 0.55 13.22
C HIS A 381 1.34 0.17 11.81
N ARG A 382 0.15 -0.45 11.73
CA ARG A 382 -0.58 -0.92 10.54
C ARG A 382 0.06 -2.03 9.69
N ASP A 383 1.28 -2.46 9.98
CA ASP A 383 1.93 -3.58 9.28
C ASP A 383 2.59 -4.58 10.24
N VAL A 384 1.87 -4.97 11.30
CA VAL A 384 2.35 -5.97 12.27
C VAL A 384 2.30 -7.37 11.65
N LYS A 385 3.46 -8.01 11.49
CA LYS A 385 3.64 -9.36 10.90
C LYS A 385 5.01 -9.92 11.25
N ALA A 386 5.21 -11.23 11.12
CA ALA A 386 6.50 -11.88 11.43
C ALA A 386 7.69 -11.32 10.62
N ALA A 387 7.46 -10.78 9.41
CA ALA A 387 8.52 -10.19 8.60
C ALA A 387 9.03 -8.84 9.13
N ASN A 388 8.22 -8.14 9.94
CA ASN A 388 8.53 -6.82 10.49
C ASN A 388 8.96 -6.90 11.97
N ILE A 389 9.02 -8.09 12.56
CA ILE A 389 9.65 -8.32 13.87
C ILE A 389 11.07 -8.79 13.60
N LEU A 390 12.06 -8.00 14.02
CA LEU A 390 13.48 -8.30 13.90
C LEU A 390 14.04 -8.85 15.20
N LEU A 391 15.17 -9.56 15.11
CA LEU A 391 15.83 -10.22 16.22
C LEU A 391 17.27 -9.73 16.35
N ASP A 392 17.61 -9.22 17.53
CA ASP A 392 18.99 -8.86 17.89
C ASP A 392 19.85 -10.09 18.19
N GLU A 393 21.07 -9.90 18.71
CA GLU A 393 22.02 -10.96 19.01
C GLU A 393 21.51 -11.95 20.07
N GLU A 394 20.65 -11.49 21.00
CA GLU A 394 20.08 -12.27 22.10
C GLU A 394 18.71 -12.91 21.77
N PHE A 395 18.25 -12.76 20.52
CA PHE A 395 16.91 -13.13 20.05
C PHE A 395 15.79 -12.35 20.75
N GLU A 396 16.06 -11.12 21.18
CA GLU A 396 15.02 -10.22 21.66
C GLU A 396 14.28 -9.59 20.46
N ALA A 397 12.95 -9.53 20.58
CA ALA A 397 12.10 -9.03 19.51
C ALA A 397 12.09 -7.50 19.44
N VAL A 398 12.28 -6.99 18.23
CA VAL A 398 12.28 -5.56 17.92
C VAL A 398 11.32 -5.30 16.76
N VAL A 399 10.22 -4.59 17.03
CA VAL A 399 9.23 -4.20 16.01
C VAL A 399 9.83 -3.14 15.10
N GLY A 400 9.83 -3.37 13.79
CA GLY A 400 10.36 -2.45 12.80
C GLY A 400 9.42 -2.20 11.62
N ASP A 401 9.89 -1.40 10.67
CA ASP A 401 9.16 -0.94 9.47
C ASP A 401 7.92 -0.07 9.76
N PHE A 402 8.18 1.15 10.21
CA PHE A 402 7.17 2.18 10.49
C PHE A 402 6.70 2.94 9.24
N GLY A 403 7.05 2.49 8.02
CA GLY A 403 6.67 3.19 6.78
C GLY A 403 5.17 3.38 6.61
N LEU A 404 4.36 2.48 7.19
CA LEU A 404 2.91 2.58 7.15
C LEU A 404 2.30 3.17 8.42
N ALA A 405 3.10 3.58 9.40
CA ALA A 405 2.59 4.03 10.69
C ALA A 405 1.75 5.31 10.58
N LYS A 406 0.87 5.54 11.55
CA LYS A 406 -0.03 6.70 11.59
C LYS A 406 -0.24 7.21 13.01
N LEU A 407 -0.22 8.53 13.18
CA LEU A 407 -0.57 9.20 14.43
C LEU A 407 -2.07 9.27 14.64
N MET A 408 -2.49 9.09 15.88
CA MET A 408 -3.88 9.17 16.34
C MET A 408 -3.94 9.90 17.69
N ASP A 409 -4.82 10.90 17.81
CA ASP A 409 -5.04 11.58 19.09
C ASP A 409 -5.69 10.62 20.10
N TYR A 410 -5.39 10.75 21.39
CA TYR A 410 -6.00 9.96 22.46
C TYR A 410 -7.52 10.12 22.55
N LYS A 411 -8.05 11.25 22.08
CA LYS A 411 -9.50 11.55 22.07
C LYS A 411 -10.23 10.83 20.95
N ASP A 412 -9.52 10.44 19.90
CA ASP A 412 -10.12 9.79 18.76
C ASP A 412 -10.36 8.30 19.06
N THR A 413 -11.37 7.73 18.40
CA THR A 413 -11.63 6.28 18.42
C THR A 413 -11.02 5.57 17.22
N HIS A 414 -10.73 6.32 16.16
CA HIS A 414 -10.14 5.84 14.92
C HIS A 414 -9.54 7.00 14.13
N VAL A 415 -8.66 6.66 13.19
CA VAL A 415 -8.16 7.53 12.14
C VAL A 415 -8.67 7.00 10.80
N THR A 416 -9.37 7.84 10.06
CA THR A 416 -9.74 7.54 8.67
C THR A 416 -8.51 7.70 7.78
N THR A 417 -8.11 6.61 7.13
CA THR A 417 -6.90 6.58 6.30
C THR A 417 -7.00 5.50 5.24
N ALA A 418 -6.35 5.70 4.09
CA ALA A 418 -6.30 4.70 3.03
C ALA A 418 -5.86 3.33 3.59
N VAL A 419 -6.55 2.27 3.17
CA VAL A 419 -6.25 0.91 3.59
C VAL A 419 -4.88 0.51 3.06
N ARG A 420 -3.94 0.28 3.97
CA ARG A 420 -2.57 -0.18 3.68
C ARG A 420 -2.18 -1.24 4.70
N GLY A 421 -1.32 -2.16 4.30
CA GLY A 421 -0.85 -3.26 5.12
C GLY A 421 -0.65 -4.53 4.30
N THR A 422 -0.38 -5.64 4.98
CA THR A 422 -0.19 -6.95 4.35
C THR A 422 -1.48 -7.75 4.38
N ILE A 423 -1.93 -8.24 3.22
CA ILE A 423 -3.12 -9.10 3.10
C ILE A 423 -2.97 -10.32 4.03
N GLY A 424 -4.02 -10.60 4.80
CA GLY A 424 -4.03 -11.62 5.86
C GLY A 424 -3.81 -11.05 7.26
N HIS A 425 -3.16 -9.89 7.40
CA HIS A 425 -2.91 -9.20 8.68
C HIS A 425 -3.79 -7.95 8.88
N ILE A 426 -4.50 -7.51 7.83
CA ILE A 426 -5.39 -6.35 7.90
C ILE A 426 -6.72 -6.75 8.55
N ALA A 427 -7.13 -5.99 9.56
CA ALA A 427 -8.39 -6.22 10.27
C ALA A 427 -9.63 -5.99 9.38
N PRO A 428 -10.72 -6.76 9.57
CA PRO A 428 -11.90 -6.72 8.70
C PRO A 428 -12.64 -5.37 8.71
N GLU A 429 -12.72 -4.70 9.85
CA GLU A 429 -13.31 -3.36 9.96
C GLU A 429 -12.50 -2.31 9.19
N TYR A 430 -11.17 -2.47 9.15
CA TYR A 430 -10.31 -1.54 8.45
C TYR A 430 -10.44 -1.72 6.93
N LEU A 431 -10.50 -2.97 6.47
CA LEU A 431 -10.79 -3.30 5.07
C LEU A 431 -12.15 -2.75 4.60
N SER A 432 -13.18 -2.85 5.44
CA SER A 432 -14.54 -2.45 5.07
C SER A 432 -14.82 -0.95 5.23
N THR A 433 -14.19 -0.28 6.20
CA THR A 433 -14.52 1.12 6.54
C THR A 433 -13.41 2.13 6.26
N GLY A 434 -12.17 1.69 6.03
CA GLY A 434 -11.02 2.59 5.94
C GLY A 434 -10.64 3.27 7.27
N LYS A 435 -11.21 2.83 8.39
CA LYS A 435 -10.92 3.35 9.73
C LYS A 435 -9.89 2.46 10.41
N SER A 436 -8.74 3.03 10.76
CA SER A 436 -7.66 2.36 11.49
C SER A 436 -7.63 2.84 12.93
N SER A 437 -7.29 1.95 13.86
CA SER A 437 -7.12 2.25 15.29
C SER A 437 -6.07 1.30 15.87
N GLU A 438 -5.74 1.43 17.15
CA GLU A 438 -4.86 0.48 17.84
C GLU A 438 -5.38 -0.96 17.76
N LYS A 439 -6.70 -1.15 17.63
CA LYS A 439 -7.32 -2.49 17.49
C LYS A 439 -7.01 -3.17 16.17
N THR A 440 -6.60 -2.41 15.14
CA THR A 440 -6.13 -2.99 13.87
C THR A 440 -4.74 -3.61 14.01
N ASP A 441 -3.88 -3.04 14.87
CA ASP A 441 -2.58 -3.63 15.21
C ASP A 441 -2.75 -4.88 16.07
N VAL A 442 -3.71 -4.88 17.01
CA VAL A 442 -4.04 -6.05 17.83
C VAL A 442 -4.43 -7.24 16.93
N PHE A 443 -5.26 -7.01 15.92
CA PHE A 443 -5.62 -8.05 14.97
C PHE A 443 -4.39 -8.59 14.21
N GLY A 444 -3.57 -7.70 13.65
CA GLY A 444 -2.33 -8.09 12.97
C GLY A 444 -1.35 -8.84 13.87
N TYR A 445 -1.28 -8.46 15.15
CA TYR A 445 -0.49 -9.15 16.17
C TYR A 445 -1.01 -10.57 16.43
N GLY A 446 -2.32 -10.77 16.53
CA GLY A 446 -2.91 -12.11 16.69
C GLY A 446 -2.59 -13.03 15.50
N ILE A 447 -2.65 -12.51 14.27
CA ILE A 447 -2.22 -13.26 13.08
C ILE A 447 -0.71 -13.56 13.11
N MET A 448 0.12 -12.61 13.55
CA MET A 448 1.56 -12.82 13.74
C MET A 448 1.85 -13.94 14.75
N LEU A 449 1.07 -14.04 15.83
CA LEU A 449 1.18 -15.16 16.77
C LEU A 449 0.87 -16.51 16.09
N LEU A 450 -0.14 -16.57 15.22
CA LEU A 450 -0.41 -17.79 14.45
C LEU A 450 0.75 -18.14 13.53
N GLU A 451 1.39 -17.16 12.88
CA GLU A 451 2.62 -17.41 12.11
C GLU A 451 3.73 -17.96 12.99
N LEU A 452 3.86 -17.45 14.22
CA LEU A 452 4.88 -17.86 15.17
C LEU A 452 4.65 -19.29 15.69
N ILE A 453 3.41 -19.69 15.92
CA ILE A 453 3.04 -21.04 16.38
C ILE A 453 3.22 -22.07 15.27
N THR A 454 2.77 -21.73 14.06
CA THR A 454 2.68 -22.66 12.93
C THR A 454 3.96 -22.71 12.10
N GLY A 455 4.80 -21.68 12.18
CA GLY A 455 5.89 -21.46 11.24
C GLY A 455 5.42 -21.02 9.85
N GLN A 456 4.12 -20.97 9.55
CA GLN A 456 3.58 -20.72 8.21
C GLN A 456 3.10 -19.27 8.01
N ARG A 457 2.98 -18.83 6.74
CA ARG A 457 2.43 -17.50 6.45
C ARG A 457 0.91 -17.53 6.64
N ALA A 458 0.33 -16.40 7.04
CA ALA A 458 -1.12 -16.24 7.17
C ALA A 458 -1.90 -16.65 5.89
N PHE A 459 -1.33 -16.37 4.72
CA PHE A 459 -1.91 -16.77 3.43
C PHE A 459 -1.90 -18.29 3.20
N ASP A 460 -0.81 -18.97 3.57
CA ASP A 460 -0.68 -20.42 3.42
C ASP A 460 -1.64 -21.15 4.36
N LEU A 461 -1.76 -20.63 5.58
CA LEU A 461 -2.75 -21.03 6.58
C LEU A 461 -4.19 -20.90 6.07
N ALA A 462 -4.53 -19.78 5.42
CA ALA A 462 -5.86 -19.61 4.83
C ALA A 462 -6.15 -20.62 3.71
N ARG A 463 -5.14 -21.05 2.95
CA ARG A 463 -5.30 -22.08 1.92
C ARG A 463 -5.58 -23.46 2.54
N LEU A 464 -4.89 -23.81 3.62
CA LEU A 464 -5.14 -25.07 4.34
C LEU A 464 -6.57 -25.11 4.90
N ALA A 465 -7.08 -23.99 5.39
CA ALA A 465 -8.45 -23.90 5.88
C ALA A 465 -9.50 -23.97 4.74
N ASN A 466 -9.20 -23.40 3.57
CA ASN A 466 -10.06 -23.47 2.39
C ASN A 466 -10.18 -24.89 1.82
N ASP A 467 -9.17 -25.76 1.97
CA ASP A 467 -9.28 -27.17 1.57
C ASP A 467 -10.38 -27.91 2.38
N ASP A 468 -10.73 -27.38 3.56
CA ASP A 468 -11.83 -27.85 4.43
C ASP A 468 -13.11 -26.98 4.28
N ASP A 469 -13.18 -26.03 3.33
CA ASP A 469 -14.26 -25.04 3.16
C ASP A 469 -14.52 -24.15 4.40
N VAL A 470 -13.51 -23.94 5.26
CA VAL A 470 -13.64 -23.15 6.51
C VAL A 470 -12.72 -21.92 6.50
N MET A 471 -13.15 -20.81 7.10
CA MET A 471 -12.30 -19.63 7.28
C MET A 471 -11.15 -19.93 8.26
N LEU A 472 -9.95 -19.38 8.01
CA LEU A 472 -8.75 -19.64 8.82
C LEU A 472 -8.99 -19.62 10.35
N LEU A 473 -9.64 -18.56 10.85
CA LEU A 473 -9.84 -18.42 12.29
C LEU A 473 -10.80 -19.47 12.85
N ASP A 474 -11.80 -19.89 12.07
CA ASP A 474 -12.75 -20.93 12.49
C ASP A 474 -12.11 -22.32 12.44
N TRP A 475 -11.20 -22.56 11.49
CA TRP A 475 -10.37 -23.76 11.45
C TRP A 475 -9.49 -23.87 12.71
N VAL A 476 -8.79 -22.78 13.08
CA VAL A 476 -7.97 -22.75 14.31
C VAL A 476 -8.82 -22.96 15.56
N LYS A 477 -10.01 -22.35 15.66
CA LYS A 477 -10.96 -22.58 16.77
C LYS A 477 -11.39 -24.04 16.84
N GLY A 478 -11.68 -24.68 15.70
CA GLY A 478 -12.06 -26.08 15.62
C GLY A 478 -10.97 -27.00 16.18
N LEU A 479 -9.72 -26.82 15.74
CA LEU A 479 -8.57 -27.60 16.22
C LEU A 479 -8.34 -27.41 17.73
N LEU A 480 -8.49 -26.19 18.24
CA LEU A 480 -8.39 -25.91 19.67
C LEU A 480 -9.47 -26.64 20.46
N LYS A 481 -10.72 -26.63 19.98
CA LYS A 481 -11.85 -27.32 20.63
C LYS A 481 -11.69 -28.84 20.62
N GLU A 482 -11.15 -29.39 19.53
CA GLU A 482 -10.90 -30.83 19.38
C GLU A 482 -9.61 -31.31 20.04
N LYS A 483 -8.81 -30.40 20.63
CA LYS A 483 -7.48 -30.68 21.20
C LYS A 483 -6.50 -31.32 20.21
N LYS A 484 -6.59 -30.95 18.93
CA LYS A 484 -5.68 -31.42 17.86
C LYS A 484 -4.60 -30.38 17.58
N LEU A 485 -3.91 -29.94 18.63
CA LEU A 485 -2.93 -28.85 18.54
C LEU A 485 -1.70 -29.26 17.71
N GLU A 486 -1.36 -30.54 17.65
CA GLU A 486 -0.23 -31.04 16.86
C GLU A 486 -0.37 -30.76 15.35
N MET A 487 -1.60 -30.55 14.85
CA MET A 487 -1.82 -30.18 13.45
C MET A 487 -1.46 -28.72 13.15
N LEU A 488 -1.48 -27.87 14.16
CA LEU A 488 -1.22 -26.43 14.02
C LEU A 488 0.25 -26.10 14.32
N VAL A 489 0.86 -26.78 15.29
CA VAL A 489 2.21 -26.47 15.74
C VAL A 489 3.24 -26.76 14.66
N ASP A 490 4.21 -25.85 14.55
CA ASP A 490 5.34 -25.97 13.63
C ASP A 490 6.03 -27.36 13.75
N PRO A 491 6.03 -28.17 12.67
CA PRO A 491 6.65 -29.49 12.67
C PRO A 491 8.13 -29.48 13.05
N ASP A 492 8.83 -28.37 12.82
CA ASP A 492 10.25 -28.23 13.15
C ASP A 492 10.52 -28.20 14.65
N LEU A 493 9.48 -28.02 15.48
CA LEU A 493 9.62 -28.10 16.93
C LEU A 493 9.71 -29.55 17.43
N GLN A 494 9.33 -30.58 16.64
CA GLN A 494 9.54 -32.00 16.94
C GLN A 494 9.14 -32.42 18.39
N ASN A 495 8.05 -31.86 18.94
CA ASN A 495 7.55 -32.02 20.32
C ASN A 495 8.33 -31.30 21.44
N ASN A 496 9.26 -30.41 21.11
CA ASN A 496 9.96 -29.56 22.07
C ASN A 496 9.14 -28.31 22.44
N TYR A 497 7.92 -28.53 22.92
CA TYR A 497 7.01 -27.49 23.40
C TYR A 497 6.10 -28.05 24.50
N VAL A 498 5.56 -27.17 25.32
CA VAL A 498 4.57 -27.52 26.33
C VAL A 498 3.19 -27.24 25.76
N GLU A 499 2.35 -28.27 25.64
CA GLU A 499 1.03 -28.18 24.99
C GLU A 499 0.14 -27.10 25.62
N SER A 500 0.12 -26.99 26.96
CA SER A 500 -0.64 -25.95 27.65
C SER A 500 -0.16 -24.53 27.33
N GLU A 501 1.14 -24.35 27.06
CA GLU A 501 1.68 -23.04 26.69
C GLU A 501 1.33 -22.68 25.24
N VAL A 502 1.31 -23.68 24.35
CA VAL A 502 0.83 -23.51 22.97
C VAL A 502 -0.65 -23.12 23.00
N GLU A 503 -1.46 -23.85 23.76
CA GLU A 503 -2.89 -23.60 23.92
C GLU A 503 -3.13 -22.15 24.37
N GLN A 504 -2.43 -21.70 25.42
CA GLN A 504 -2.51 -20.33 25.91
C GLN A 504 -2.16 -19.29 24.83
N LEU A 505 -1.13 -19.54 24.03
CA LEU A 505 -0.73 -18.61 22.97
C LEU A 505 -1.74 -18.56 21.82
N ILE A 506 -2.38 -19.70 21.49
CA ILE A 506 -3.49 -19.76 20.53
C ILE A 506 -4.70 -18.99 21.06
N GLN A 507 -5.04 -19.15 22.35
CA GLN A 507 -6.14 -18.41 22.98
C GLN A 507 -5.91 -16.90 22.89
N VAL A 508 -4.70 -16.43 23.19
CA VAL A 508 -4.33 -15.01 23.02
C VAL A 508 -4.47 -14.58 21.56
N ALA A 509 -4.01 -15.38 20.60
CA ALA A 509 -4.15 -15.08 19.18
C ALA A 509 -5.63 -14.91 18.78
N LEU A 510 -6.49 -15.85 19.19
CA LEU A 510 -7.93 -15.83 18.89
C LEU A 510 -8.65 -14.63 19.54
N LEU A 511 -8.31 -14.30 20.78
CA LEU A 511 -8.83 -13.10 21.47
C LEU A 511 -8.42 -11.82 20.73
N CYS A 512 -7.21 -11.78 20.15
CA CYS A 512 -6.72 -10.65 19.38
C CYS A 512 -7.38 -10.53 17.99
N THR A 513 -7.80 -11.65 17.38
CA THR A 513 -8.38 -11.69 16.02
C THR A 513 -9.90 -11.69 15.99
N GLN A 514 -10.58 -11.28 17.07
CA GLN A 514 -12.04 -11.22 17.10
C GLN A 514 -12.61 -10.29 16.02
N GLY A 515 -13.78 -10.64 15.46
CA GLY A 515 -14.42 -9.87 14.39
C GLY A 515 -14.77 -8.43 14.81
N SER A 516 -15.29 -8.26 16.03
CA SER A 516 -15.55 -6.94 16.62
C SER A 516 -14.27 -6.33 17.20
N PRO A 517 -13.90 -5.09 16.83
CA PRO A 517 -12.72 -4.41 17.39
C PRO A 517 -12.86 -4.11 18.89
N MET A 518 -14.09 -3.98 19.39
CA MET A 518 -14.34 -3.68 20.80
C MET A 518 -14.05 -4.87 21.70
N ASP A 519 -14.27 -6.08 21.19
CA ASP A 519 -14.06 -7.32 21.95
C ASP A 519 -12.55 -7.67 22.05
N ARG A 520 -11.73 -7.15 21.13
CA ARG A 520 -10.27 -7.35 21.12
C ARG A 520 -9.61 -6.70 22.35
N PRO A 521 -8.67 -7.38 23.02
CA PRO A 521 -7.91 -6.83 24.14
C PRO A 521 -7.06 -5.64 23.71
N LYS A 522 -6.70 -4.79 24.66
CA LYS A 522 -5.60 -3.83 24.44
C LYS A 522 -4.26 -4.55 24.44
N MET A 523 -3.25 -3.99 23.78
CA MET A 523 -1.90 -4.60 23.80
C MET A 523 -1.32 -4.67 25.23
N SER A 524 -1.65 -3.73 26.12
CA SER A 524 -1.29 -3.82 27.54
C SER A 524 -1.91 -5.03 28.25
N GLU A 525 -3.14 -5.40 27.89
CA GLU A 525 -3.83 -6.60 28.41
C GLU A 525 -3.22 -7.87 27.81
N VAL A 526 -2.85 -7.84 26.52
CA VAL A 526 -2.10 -8.91 25.86
C VAL A 526 -0.77 -9.17 26.56
N VAL A 527 -0.03 -8.12 26.95
CA VAL A 527 1.21 -8.26 27.72
C VAL A 527 0.93 -8.97 29.05
N ARG A 528 -0.10 -8.58 29.80
CA ARG A 528 -0.48 -9.26 31.06
C ARG A 528 -0.83 -10.73 30.86
N MET A 529 -1.63 -11.04 29.83
CA MET A 529 -2.00 -12.42 29.50
C MET A 529 -0.76 -13.28 29.18
N LEU A 530 0.21 -12.73 28.44
CA LEU A 530 1.46 -13.42 28.10
C LEU A 530 2.41 -13.55 29.30
N GLU A 531 2.31 -12.68 30.30
CA GLU A 531 3.02 -12.77 31.58
C GLU A 531 2.35 -13.74 32.56
N GLY A 532 1.17 -14.27 32.22
CA GLY A 532 0.45 -15.30 32.96
C GLY A 532 -0.74 -14.79 33.79
N ASP A 533 -1.22 -13.56 33.55
CA ASP A 533 -2.27 -12.91 34.33
C ASP A 533 -3.51 -12.59 33.47
N GLY A 534 -4.70 -13.04 33.89
CA GLY A 534 -6.00 -12.66 33.32
C GLY A 534 -6.45 -13.42 32.06
N LEU A 535 -5.66 -14.37 31.55
CA LEU A 535 -6.02 -15.11 30.33
C LEU A 535 -7.19 -16.06 30.53
N ALA A 536 -7.18 -16.83 31.62
CA ALA A 536 -8.19 -17.85 31.89
C ALA A 536 -9.59 -17.24 32.05
N GLU A 537 -9.70 -16.15 32.82
CA GLU A 537 -10.96 -15.45 33.05
C GLU A 537 -11.52 -14.87 31.75
N ARG A 538 -10.66 -14.24 30.95
CA ARG A 538 -11.06 -13.64 29.67
C ARG A 538 -11.45 -14.68 28.64
N TRP A 539 -10.77 -15.82 28.63
CA TRP A 539 -11.10 -16.93 27.76
C TRP A 539 -12.46 -17.55 28.11
N ASP A 540 -12.74 -17.75 29.39
CA ASP A 540 -14.03 -18.26 29.87
C ASP A 540 -15.20 -17.32 29.50
N GLU A 541 -14.99 -16.01 29.58
CA GLU A 541 -15.96 -15.01 29.12
C GLU A 541 -16.23 -15.12 27.61
N TRP A 542 -15.16 -15.24 26.81
CA TRP A 542 -15.26 -15.38 25.37
C TRP A 542 -16.03 -16.67 24.98
N GLN A 543 -15.73 -17.81 25.61
CA GLN A 543 -16.42 -19.06 25.33
C GLN A 543 -17.93 -18.99 25.60
N LYS A 544 -18.34 -18.32 26.69
CA LYS A 544 -19.77 -18.12 27.00
C LYS A 544 -20.48 -17.30 25.92
N VAL A 545 -19.83 -16.24 25.43
CA VAL A 545 -20.39 -15.40 24.36
C VAL A 545 -20.47 -16.16 23.04
N GLU A 546 -19.46 -16.96 22.70
CA GLU A 546 -19.43 -17.73 21.46
C GLU A 546 -20.51 -18.83 21.44
N ILE A 547 -20.72 -19.54 22.55
CA ILE A 547 -21.82 -20.52 22.69
C ILE A 547 -23.16 -19.82 22.47
N LEU A 548 -23.36 -18.64 23.07
CA LEU A 548 -24.61 -17.89 22.95
C LEU A 548 -24.84 -17.38 21.51
N ARG A 549 -23.77 -17.01 20.79
CA ARG A 549 -23.83 -16.65 19.36
C ARG A 549 -24.21 -17.87 18.49
N GLN A 550 -23.63 -19.04 18.76
CA GLN A 550 -23.96 -20.29 18.04
C GLN A 550 -25.40 -20.73 18.27
N GLU A 551 -25.96 -20.56 19.48
CA GLU A 551 -27.37 -20.84 19.76
C GLU A 551 -28.33 -19.91 19.00
N ILE A 552 -27.95 -18.65 18.81
CA ILE A 552 -28.73 -17.67 18.03
C ILE A 552 -28.71 -18.00 16.53
N ASP A 553 -27.55 -18.35 15.97
CA ASP A 553 -27.42 -18.73 14.55
C ASP A 553 -28.09 -20.07 14.20
N LEU A 554 -28.26 -20.98 15.17
CA LEU A 554 -28.94 -22.26 15.00
C LEU A 554 -30.47 -22.20 15.20
N SER A 555 -31.02 -21.01 15.50
CA SER A 555 -32.47 -20.83 15.65
C SER A 555 -33.15 -20.85 14.27
N PRO A 556 -34.14 -21.74 14.01
CA PRO A 556 -34.81 -21.78 12.72
C PRO A 556 -35.59 -20.48 12.51
N HIS A 557 -35.34 -19.79 11.39
CA HIS A 557 -36.23 -18.74 10.93
C HIS A 557 -37.66 -19.32 10.83
N PRO A 558 -38.67 -18.73 11.48
CA PRO A 558 -40.05 -19.14 11.24
C PRO A 558 -40.38 -18.79 9.79
N ASN A 559 -40.70 -19.81 9.00
CA ASN A 559 -41.32 -19.68 7.68
C ASN A 559 -42.41 -18.60 7.71
N SER A 560 -42.19 -17.50 7.00
CA SER A 560 -43.23 -16.51 6.75
C SER A 560 -44.11 -17.00 5.61
N ASP A 561 -45.09 -17.84 5.92
CA ASP A 561 -46.15 -18.24 4.99
C ASP A 561 -47.50 -18.29 5.72
N TRP A 562 -48.07 -17.10 5.95
CA TRP A 562 -49.51 -16.79 6.11
C TRP A 562 -49.67 -15.28 5.79
N ILE A 563 -49.88 -14.88 4.53
CA ILE A 563 -51.15 -14.73 3.80
C ILE A 563 -52.04 -13.56 4.31
N VAL A 564 -52.07 -12.51 3.46
CA VAL A 564 -53.23 -11.69 3.00
C VAL A 564 -53.68 -10.47 3.81
N ASP A 565 -53.45 -9.33 3.15
CA ASP A 565 -54.34 -8.18 2.89
C ASP A 565 -55.13 -7.59 4.06
N SER A 566 -54.76 -6.36 4.42
CA SER A 566 -55.69 -5.33 4.87
C SER A 566 -55.07 -3.96 4.61
N THR A 567 -55.04 -3.59 3.33
CA THR A 567 -55.12 -2.18 2.95
C THR A 567 -56.52 -1.68 3.33
N GLU A 568 -56.65 -0.94 4.42
CA GLU A 568 -57.57 0.20 4.55
C GLU A 568 -57.48 0.83 5.95
N ASN A 569 -57.44 2.16 5.97
CA ASN A 569 -57.53 3.07 7.12
C ASN A 569 -56.29 3.22 7.99
N LEU A 570 -55.50 4.28 7.73
CA LEU A 570 -55.36 5.37 8.70
C LEU A 570 -54.84 6.65 8.05
N HIS A 571 -55.46 7.74 8.51
CA HIS A 571 -55.52 9.08 7.96
C HIS A 571 -54.18 9.82 7.92
N ALA A 572 -54.07 10.73 6.93
CA ALA A 572 -53.08 11.80 6.93
C ALA A 572 -53.30 12.74 8.14
N VAL A 573 -52.21 13.01 8.87
CA VAL A 573 -52.12 14.15 9.79
C VAL A 573 -50.92 14.99 9.38
N GLU A 574 -51.27 16.07 8.70
CA GLU A 574 -50.46 17.26 8.42
C GLU A 574 -50.35 18.09 9.70
N LEU A 575 -49.14 18.35 10.22
CA LEU A 575 -48.89 19.45 11.15
C LEU A 575 -47.48 20.06 10.97
N SER A 576 -47.44 21.05 10.08
CA SER A 576 -46.95 22.42 10.32
C SER A 576 -45.88 22.69 11.41
N GLY A 577 -44.80 23.39 11.01
CA GLY A 577 -44.15 24.40 11.87
C GLY A 577 -45.06 25.63 12.09
N PRO A 578 -44.63 26.75 12.70
CA PRO A 578 -43.26 27.17 13.05
C PRO A 578 -43.09 27.62 14.53
N ARG A 579 -41.84 27.71 14.99
CA ARG A 579 -41.31 28.84 15.77
C ARG A 579 -39.79 28.84 15.74
#